data_AF-S0EUX4-F1
#
_entry.id   AF-S0EUX4-F1
#
_cell.length_a   1.000
_cell.length_b   1.000
_cell.length_c   1.000
_cell.angle_alpha   90.00
_cell.angle_beta   90.00
_cell.angle_gamma   90.00
#
_symmetry.space_group_name_H-M   'P 1'
#
loop_
_entity.id
_entity.type
_entity.pdbx_description
1 polymer ?
#
loop_
_entity_poly.entity_id
_entity_poly.type
_entity_poly.pdbx_seq_one_letter_code
_entity_poly.pdbx_strand_id
1 'polypeptide(L)'
;MDDPSLKPLAQKYAQAEAALKAHPNDANAKKAYVNAAYNYAHTIEYVSDKLEPVIKYRAALLLYRKALAVDPNNAPCEREKDQIEAIYRTMPGGVPQE
;
A
#
# COMPACT_ATOMS: atom_id res chain seq x y z
N MET A 1 14.18 10.18 -6.69
CA MET A 1 13.05 10.60 -7.52
C MET A 1 11.84 10.64 -6.61
N ASP A 2 11.51 11.83 -6.14
CA ASP A 2 10.45 12.05 -5.14
C ASP A 2 9.23 12.64 -5.84
N ASP A 3 8.07 12.02 -5.68
CA ASP A 3 6.81 12.64 -6.07
C ASP A 3 6.23 13.42 -4.88
N PRO A 4 6.26 14.77 -4.90
CA PRO A 4 5.73 15.58 -3.80
C PRO A 4 4.23 15.37 -3.56
N SER A 5 3.47 14.88 -4.55
CA SER A 5 2.04 14.56 -4.40
C SER A 5 1.81 13.44 -3.39
N LEU A 6 2.82 12.59 -3.15
CA LEU A 6 2.76 11.47 -2.22
C LEU A 6 3.03 11.86 -0.78
N LYS A 7 3.67 13.02 -0.53
CA LYS A 7 4.04 13.45 0.84
C LYS A 7 2.86 13.50 1.81
N PRO A 8 1.69 14.07 1.47
CA PRO A 8 0.55 14.09 2.37
C PRO A 8 0.02 12.69 2.68
N LEU A 9 0.05 11.78 1.71
CA LEU A 9 -0.41 10.40 1.89
C LEU A 9 0.57 9.59 2.74
N ALA A 10 1.87 9.74 2.51
CA ALA A 10 2.91 9.15 3.33
C ALA A 10 2.79 9.61 4.80
N GLN A 11 2.55 10.91 5.03
CA GLN A 11 2.32 11.45 6.37
C GLN A 11 1.04 10.88 7.02
N LYS A 12 -0.07 10.82 6.29
CA LYS A 12 -1.33 10.23 6.78
C LYS A 12 -1.15 8.75 7.14
N TYR A 13 -0.45 7.99 6.30
CA TYR A 13 -0.12 6.61 6.57
C TYR A 13 0.75 6.46 7.83
N ALA A 14 1.81 7.27 7.97
CA ALA A 14 2.67 7.24 9.16
C ALA A 14 1.92 7.59 10.46
N GLN A 15 1.00 8.55 10.41
CA GLN A 15 0.15 8.90 11.56
C GLN A 15 -0.79 7.74 11.93
N ALA A 16 -1.42 7.11 10.92
CA ALA A 16 -2.30 5.98 11.15
C ALA A 16 -1.53 4.74 11.66
N GLU A 17 -0.30 4.52 11.18
CA GLU A 17 0.60 3.48 11.67
C GLU A 17 0.98 3.69 13.14
N ALA A 18 1.33 4.93 13.51
CA ALA A 18 1.60 5.29 14.89
C ALA A 18 0.37 5.10 15.80
N ALA A 19 -0.82 5.50 15.33
CA ALA A 19 -2.07 5.33 16.05
C ALA A 19 -2.42 3.84 16.25
N LEU A 20 -2.28 3.02 15.21
CA LEU A 20 -2.50 1.58 15.31
C LEU A 20 -1.47 0.93 16.23
N LYS A 21 -0.20 1.36 16.19
CA LYS A 21 0.83 0.85 17.11
C LYS A 21 0.52 1.19 18.58
N ALA A 22 0.00 2.38 18.85
CA ALA A 22 -0.43 2.78 20.19
C ALA A 22 -1.70 2.03 20.64
N HIS A 23 -2.59 1.73 19.70
CA HIS A 23 -3.89 1.11 19.96
C HIS A 23 -4.16 -0.06 18.99
N PRO A 24 -3.44 -1.20 19.10
CA PRO A 24 -3.47 -2.27 18.11
C PRO A 24 -4.80 -3.00 17.99
N ASN A 25 -5.65 -2.89 19.02
CA ASN A 25 -6.98 -3.51 19.05
C ASN A 25 -8.12 -2.53 18.76
N ASP A 26 -7.82 -1.24 18.58
CA ASP A 26 -8.85 -0.24 18.29
C ASP A 26 -9.34 -0.37 16.84
N ALA A 27 -10.65 -0.57 16.67
CA ALA A 27 -11.25 -0.78 15.37
C ALA A 27 -11.12 0.46 14.45
N ASN A 28 -11.15 1.67 15.01
CA ASN A 28 -10.99 2.89 14.24
C ASN A 28 -9.53 3.08 13.80
N ALA A 29 -8.56 2.75 14.66
CA ALA A 29 -7.14 2.78 14.33
C ALA A 29 -6.80 1.77 13.22
N LYS A 30 -7.34 0.55 13.30
CA LYS A 30 -7.23 -0.46 12.23
C LYS A 30 -7.80 0.06 10.91
N LYS A 31 -9.03 0.59 10.94
CA LYS A 31 -9.69 1.13 9.74
C LYS A 31 -8.94 2.32 9.16
N ALA A 32 -8.45 3.24 10.00
CA ALA A 32 -7.67 4.39 9.57
C ALA A 32 -6.35 3.96 8.91
N TYR A 33 -5.67 2.97 9.49
CA TYR A 33 -4.45 2.39 8.92
C TYR A 33 -4.69 1.77 7.54
N VAL A 34 -5.68 0.89 7.44
CA VAL A 34 -6.04 0.20 6.19
C VAL A 34 -6.41 1.21 5.10
N ASN A 35 -7.25 2.20 5.42
CA ASN A 35 -7.62 3.25 4.46
C ASN A 35 -6.44 4.11 4.04
N ALA A 36 -5.55 4.48 4.96
CA ALA A 36 -4.38 5.28 4.65
C ALA A 36 -3.38 4.50 3.78
N ALA A 37 -3.17 3.21 4.09
CA ALA A 37 -2.33 2.31 3.30
C ALA A 37 -2.87 2.14 1.88
N TYR A 38 -4.16 1.85 1.73
CA TYR A 38 -4.81 1.71 0.43
C TYR A 38 -4.69 2.99 -0.42
N ASN A 39 -5.06 4.15 0.14
CA ASN A 39 -5.00 5.41 -0.60
C ASN A 39 -3.57 5.76 -1.03
N TYR A 40 -2.59 5.47 -0.16
CA TYR A 40 -1.20 5.71 -0.49
C TYR A 40 -0.72 4.77 -1.61
N ALA A 41 -0.99 3.47 -1.50
CA ALA A 41 -0.65 2.46 -2.51
C ALA A 41 -1.29 2.79 -3.86
N HIS A 42 -2.59 3.07 -3.88
CA HIS A 42 -3.33 3.36 -5.09
C HIS A 42 -2.81 4.63 -5.79
N THR A 43 -2.43 5.66 -5.03
CA THR A 43 -1.84 6.87 -5.61
C THR A 43 -0.44 6.61 -6.18
N ILE A 44 0.38 5.79 -5.52
CA ILE A 44 1.67 5.36 -6.06
C ILE A 44 1.49 4.62 -7.39
N GLU A 45 0.54 3.68 -7.42
CA GLU A 45 0.31 2.81 -8.58
C GLU A 45 -0.23 3.59 -9.79
N TYR A 46 -1.28 4.39 -9.60
CA TYR A 46 -2.05 4.94 -10.72
C TYR A 46 -1.83 6.43 -10.98
N VAL A 47 -1.45 7.21 -9.96
CA VAL A 47 -1.46 8.69 -10.04
C VAL A 47 -0.06 9.29 -10.14
N SER A 48 0.95 8.62 -9.60
CA SER A 48 2.30 9.18 -9.62
C SER A 48 2.95 9.03 -10.99
N ASP A 49 3.09 10.08 -11.79
CA ASP A 49 3.73 9.95 -13.12
C ASP A 49 5.26 9.87 -13.06
N LYS A 50 5.82 10.14 -11.88
CA LYS A 50 7.26 10.40 -11.67
C LYS A 50 8.06 9.18 -11.28
N LEU A 51 7.39 8.06 -10.99
CA LEU A 51 8.02 6.82 -10.57
C LEU A 51 8.04 5.82 -11.73
N GLU A 52 9.16 5.13 -11.89
CA GLU A 52 9.26 3.98 -12.79
C GLU A 52 8.27 2.88 -12.36
N PRO A 53 7.65 2.13 -13.29
CA PRO A 53 6.66 1.10 -12.97
C PRO A 53 7.14 0.08 -11.92
N VAL A 54 8.41 -0.36 -12.02
CA VAL A 54 8.99 -1.31 -11.06
C VAL A 54 9.04 -0.76 -9.63
N ILE A 55 9.24 0.55 -9.47
CA ILE A 55 9.26 1.23 -8.17
C ILE A 55 7.82 1.35 -7.64
N LYS A 56 6.88 1.73 -8.51
CA LYS A 56 5.46 1.87 -8.16
C LYS A 56 4.88 0.57 -7.64
N TYR A 57 4.98 -0.49 -8.44
CA TYR A 57 4.36 -1.77 -8.13
C TYR A 57 4.94 -2.39 -6.87
N ARG A 58 6.26 -2.27 -6.65
CA ARG A 58 6.89 -2.78 -5.42
C ARG A 58 6.38 -2.04 -4.19
N ALA A 59 6.33 -0.71 -4.24
CA ALA A 59 5.88 0.10 -3.10
C ALA A 59 4.38 -0.07 -2.83
N ALA A 60 3.54 -0.12 -3.87
CA ALA A 60 2.11 -0.36 -3.75
C ALA A 60 1.81 -1.76 -3.20
N LEU A 61 2.47 -2.81 -3.71
CA LEU A 61 2.31 -4.19 -3.23
C LEU A 61 2.62 -4.32 -1.73
N LEU A 62 3.70 -3.69 -1.26
CA LEU A 62 4.04 -3.67 0.16
C LEU A 62 2.90 -3.07 1.00
N LEU A 63 2.34 -1.94 0.57
CA LEU A 63 1.27 -1.26 1.31
C LEU A 63 -0.05 -2.04 1.29
N TYR A 64 -0.40 -2.70 0.18
CA TYR A 64 -1.58 -3.57 0.13
C TYR A 64 -1.43 -4.78 1.05
N ARG A 65 -0.25 -5.42 1.08
CA ARG A 65 0.03 -6.52 2.02
C ARG A 65 -0.08 -6.09 3.48
N LYS A 66 0.45 -4.91 3.80
CA LYS A 66 0.33 -4.32 5.14
C LYS A 66 -1.13 -4.07 5.53
N ALA A 67 -1.94 -3.55 4.62
CA ALA A 67 -3.37 -3.36 4.86
C ALA A 67 -4.08 -4.70 5.12
N LEU A 68 -3.80 -5.72 4.30
CA LEU A 68 -4.38 -7.06 4.45
C LEU A 68 -3.92 -7.81 5.70
N ALA A 69 -2.74 -7.49 6.23
CA ALA A 69 -2.29 -8.02 7.52
C ALA A 69 -3.15 -7.52 8.71
N VAL A 70 -3.78 -6.35 8.56
CA VAL A 70 -4.65 -5.74 9.58
C VAL A 70 -6.12 -6.05 9.31
N ASP A 71 -6.54 -6.03 8.05
CA ASP A 71 -7.89 -6.37 7.57
C ASP A 71 -7.80 -7.33 6.37
N PRO A 72 -7.77 -8.65 6.61
CA PRO A 72 -7.66 -9.66 5.55
C PRO A 72 -8.81 -9.66 4.55
N ASN A 73 -9.96 -9.08 4.92
CA ASN A 73 -11.16 -9.05 4.09
C ASN A 73 -11.28 -7.76 3.28
N ASN A 74 -10.22 -6.95 3.20
CA ASN A 74 -10.21 -5.73 2.42
C ASN A 74 -10.16 -6.03 0.92
N ALA A 75 -11.34 -6.25 0.31
CA ALA A 75 -11.48 -6.61 -1.10
C ALA A 75 -10.75 -5.65 -2.07
N PRO A 76 -10.72 -4.31 -1.85
CA PRO A 76 -9.89 -3.43 -2.67
C PRO A 76 -8.40 -3.78 -2.62
N CYS A 77 -7.81 -3.92 -1.42
CA CYS A 77 -6.39 -4.27 -1.30
C CYS A 77 -6.07 -5.64 -1.88
N GLU A 78 -6.96 -6.63 -1.72
CA GLU A 78 -6.78 -7.97 -2.29
C GLU A 78 -6.72 -7.92 -3.82
N ARG A 79 -7.66 -7.22 -4.45
CA ARG A 79 -7.72 -7.08 -5.91
C ARG A 79 -6.45 -6.43 -6.49
N GLU A 80 -6.04 -5.30 -5.93
CA GLU A 80 -4.86 -4.57 -6.43
C GLU A 80 -3.57 -5.35 -6.18
N LYS A 81 -3.44 -6.02 -5.02
CA LYS A 81 -2.34 -6.95 -4.73
C LYS A 81 -2.27 -8.07 -5.77
N ASP A 82 -3.39 -8.75 -6.04
CA ASP A 82 -3.43 -9.86 -7.01
C ASP A 82 -3.09 -9.40 -8.44
N GLN A 83 -3.53 -8.20 -8.83
CA GLN A 83 -3.17 -7.58 -10.10
C GLN A 83 -1.65 -7.36 -10.21
N ILE A 84 -1.04 -6.72 -9.21
CA ILE A 84 0.41 -6.48 -9.21
C ILE A 84 1.18 -7.80 -9.21
N GLU A 85 0.75 -8.79 -8.42
CA GLU A 85 1.38 -10.11 -8.40
C GLU A 85 1.27 -10.83 -9.75
N ALA A 86 0.14 -10.70 -10.46
CA ALA A 86 -0.01 -11.23 -11.81
C ALA A 86 0.96 -10.59 -12.80
N ILE A 87 1.19 -9.27 -12.70
CA ILE A 87 2.20 -8.55 -13.51
C ILE A 87 3.59 -9.14 -13.22
N TYR A 88 3.98 -9.24 -11.96
CA TYR A 88 5.29 -9.77 -11.57
C TYR A 88 5.51 -11.23 -11.99
N ARG A 89 4.46 -12.06 -12.02
CA ARG A 89 4.56 -13.44 -12.52
C ARG A 89 4.94 -13.52 -14.01
N THR A 90 4.70 -12.47 -14.78
CA THR A 90 5.14 -12.37 -16.18
C THR A 90 6.55 -11.81 -16.34
N MET A 91 7.12 -11.23 -15.28
CA MET A 91 8.45 -10.60 -15.29
C MET A 91 9.55 -11.57 -14.86
N PRO A 92 10.75 -11.48 -15.44
CA PRO A 92 11.92 -12.19 -14.93
C PRO A 92 12.25 -11.66 -13.51
N GLY A 93 12.17 -12.55 -12.51
CA GLY A 93 12.35 -12.21 -11.09
C GLY A 93 11.14 -12.57 -10.22
N GLY A 94 9.97 -12.76 -10.81
CA GLY A 94 8.77 -13.19 -10.10
C GLY A 94 8.25 -12.17 -9.08
N VAL A 95 7.35 -12.62 -8.20
CA VAL A 95 6.72 -11.77 -7.19
C VAL A 95 7.71 -11.47 -6.04
N PRO A 96 8.02 -10.18 -5.77
CA PRO A 96 8.83 -9.80 -4.63
C PRO A 96 8.21 -10.27 -3.31
N GLN A 97 9.02 -10.78 -2.39
CA GLN A 97 8.57 -11.30 -1.08
C GLN A 97 8.63 -10.25 0.05
N GLU A 98 9.32 -9.13 -0.17
CA GLU A 98 9.50 -8.06 0.81
C GLU A 98 8.57 -6.88 0.57
#